data_AF-A0A2T5CD72-F1
#
_entry.id   AF-A0A2T5CD72-F1
#
_cell.length_a   1.000
_cell.length_b   1.000
_cell.length_c   1.000
_cell.angle_alpha   90.00
_cell.angle_beta   90.00
_cell.angle_gamma   90.00
#
_symmetry.space_group_name_H-M   'P 1'
#
loop_
_entity.id
_entity.type
_entity.pdbx_description
1 polymer ?
#
loop_
_entity_poly.entity_id
_entity_poly.type
_entity_poly.pdbx_seq_one_letter_code
_entity_poly.pdbx_strand_id
1 'polypeptide(L)'
;MHTSYWIILVLSLLEVALLAGVITFFFRLRRSEQLLAKLQKGQNEFLSKIDKSVDLEQQFLNNFAERQTELLHLETQLAEREKQLRNLLQQAEGLAQSPQFLRQIILSGHRKGRSIKALAQSTGLSTEEIELILEQGGSS
;
A
#
# COMPACT_ATOMS: atom_id res chain seq x y z
N MET A 1 76.53 -49.91 38.41
CA MET A 1 75.20 -49.63 39.03
C MET A 1 74.58 -48.29 38.63
N HIS A 2 75.34 -47.33 38.05
CA HIS A 2 74.79 -46.02 37.65
C HIS A 2 73.93 -46.04 36.36
N THR A 3 74.17 -46.99 35.46
CA THR A 3 73.44 -47.10 34.18
C THR A 3 71.95 -47.40 34.36
N SER A 4 71.57 -48.13 35.40
CA SER A 4 70.17 -48.46 35.71
C SER A 4 69.35 -47.20 36.09
N TYR A 5 69.93 -46.31 36.89
CA TYR A 5 69.26 -45.06 37.30
C TYR A 5 68.98 -44.12 36.12
N TRP A 6 69.90 -44.04 35.15
CA TRP A 6 69.70 -43.25 33.94
C TRP A 6 68.58 -43.81 33.06
N ILE A 7 68.46 -45.14 32.95
CA ILE A 7 67.37 -45.78 32.18
C ILE A 7 66.01 -45.50 32.83
N ILE A 8 65.92 -45.60 34.16
CA ILE A 8 64.68 -45.32 34.90
C ILE A 8 64.29 -43.83 34.76
N LEU A 9 65.26 -42.92 34.81
CA LEU A 9 65.02 -41.49 34.66
C LEU A 9 64.51 -41.15 33.26
N VAL A 10 65.11 -41.70 32.21
CA VAL A 10 64.66 -41.50 30.83
C VAL A 10 63.26 -42.11 30.60
N LEU A 11 63.00 -43.29 31.17
CA LEU A 11 61.69 -43.95 31.06
C LEU A 11 60.60 -43.13 31.77
N SER A 12 60.88 -42.61 32.96
CA SER A 12 59.95 -41.74 33.70
C SER A 12 59.71 -40.42 32.97
N LEU A 13 60.75 -39.82 32.38
CA LEU A 13 60.62 -38.62 31.57
C LEU A 13 59.74 -38.86 30.32
N LEU A 14 59.92 -40.03 29.67
CA LEU A 14 59.11 -40.45 28.54
C LEU A 14 57.64 -40.66 28.95
N GLU A 15 57.40 -41.26 30.11
CA GLU A 15 56.04 -41.46 30.65
C GLU A 15 55.35 -40.11 30.91
N VAL A 16 56.05 -39.15 31.52
CA VAL A 16 55.54 -37.79 31.74
C VAL A 16 55.28 -37.08 30.40
N ALA A 17 56.15 -37.24 29.41
CA ALA A 17 55.96 -36.66 28.08
C ALA A 17 54.73 -37.25 27.36
N LEU A 18 54.50 -38.56 27.47
CA LEU A 18 53.31 -39.21 26.93
C LEU A 18 52.04 -38.72 27.60
N LEU A 19 52.03 -38.60 28.94
CA LEU A 19 50.91 -38.03 29.68
C LEU A 19 50.61 -36.60 29.25
N ALA A 20 51.63 -35.76 29.12
CA ALA A 20 51.48 -34.38 28.65
C ALA A 20 50.91 -34.33 27.21
N GLY A 21 51.34 -35.26 26.35
CA GLY A 21 50.81 -35.42 25.00
C GLY A 21 49.31 -35.76 24.99
N VAL A 22 48.88 -36.72 25.81
CA VAL A 22 47.47 -37.11 25.94
C VAL A 22 46.62 -35.96 26.46
N ILE A 23 47.08 -35.23 27.48
CA ILE A 23 46.37 -34.07 28.02
C ILE A 23 46.22 -32.99 26.94
N THR A 24 47.30 -32.67 26.23
CA THR A 24 47.28 -31.69 25.14
C THR A 24 46.31 -32.11 24.02
N PHE A 25 46.32 -33.40 23.67
CA PHE A 25 45.41 -33.95 22.68
C PHE A 25 43.94 -33.83 23.12
N PHE A 26 43.65 -34.14 24.38
CA PHE A 26 42.31 -34.00 24.96
C PHE A 26 41.80 -32.56 24.93
N PHE A 27 42.64 -31.59 25.31
CA PHE A 27 42.28 -30.16 25.22
C PHE A 27 42.07 -29.69 23.79
N ARG A 28 42.89 -30.17 22.84
CA ARG A 28 42.75 -29.85 21.42
C ARG A 28 41.43 -30.39 20.84
N LEU A 29 41.06 -31.62 21.19
CA LEU A 29 39.83 -32.26 20.74
C LEU A 29 38.59 -31.51 21.25
N ARG A 30 38.56 -31.20 22.55
CA ARG A 30 37.46 -30.45 23.17
C ARG A 30 37.27 -29.06 22.58
N ARG A 31 38.37 -28.38 22.19
CA ARG A 31 38.30 -27.09 21.51
C ARG A 31 37.71 -27.21 20.11
N SER A 32 38.01 -28.30 19.40
CA SER A 32 37.44 -28.58 18.07
C SER A 32 35.93 -28.81 18.13
N GLU A 33 35.44 -29.56 19.12
CA GLU A 33 34.01 -29.80 19.32
C GLU A 33 33.25 -28.51 19.62
N GLN A 34 33.81 -27.64 20.46
CA GLN A 34 33.19 -26.36 20.81
C GLN A 34 33.09 -25.40 19.60
N LEU A 35 34.07 -25.41 18.70
CA LEU A 35 34.04 -24.60 17.48
C LEU A 35 33.00 -25.12 16.49
N LEU A 36 32.91 -26.44 16.31
CA LEU A 36 31.89 -27.07 15.48
C LEU A 36 30.47 -26.78 16.01
N ALA A 37 30.27 -26.91 17.33
CA ALA A 37 28.98 -26.60 17.94
C ALA A 37 28.58 -25.12 17.77
N LYS A 38 29.54 -24.19 17.79
CA LYS A 38 29.28 -22.76 17.52
C LYS A 38 28.91 -22.50 16.06
N LEU A 39 29.61 -23.14 15.12
CA LEU A 39 29.32 -23.01 13.69
C LEU A 39 27.95 -23.60 13.33
N GLN A 40 27.61 -24.75 13.89
CA GLN A 40 26.32 -25.40 13.67
C GLN A 40 25.15 -24.57 14.23
N LYS A 41 25.33 -23.96 15.41
CA LYS A 41 24.34 -23.00 15.96
C LYS A 41 24.17 -21.78 15.07
N GLY A 42 25.27 -21.23 14.55
CA GLY A 42 25.23 -20.12 13.59
C GLY A 42 24.45 -20.47 12.33
N GLN A 43 24.75 -21.62 11.70
CA GLN A 43 24.03 -22.08 10.50
C GLN A 43 22.52 -22.23 10.74
N ASN A 44 22.12 -22.82 11.87
CA ASN A 44 20.70 -22.98 12.20
C ASN A 44 19.98 -21.64 12.41
N GLU A 45 20.66 -20.66 13.02
CA GLU A 45 20.10 -19.31 13.19
C GLU A 45 19.96 -18.57 11.86
N PHE A 46 20.95 -18.69 10.96
CA PHE A 46 20.88 -18.12 9.61
C PHE A 46 19.78 -18.76 8.76
N LEU A 47 19.64 -20.09 8.79
CA LEU A 47 18.56 -20.79 8.09
C LEU A 47 17.18 -20.37 8.61
N SER A 48 17.00 -20.26 9.93
CA SER A 48 15.75 -19.78 10.52
C SER A 48 15.37 -18.37 10.09
N LYS A 49 16.35 -17.49 9.84
CA LYS A 49 16.10 -16.13 9.34
C LYS A 49 15.66 -16.15 7.88
N ILE A 50 16.28 -16.99 7.05
CA ILE A 50 15.92 -17.15 5.63
C ILE A 50 14.49 -17.67 5.50
N ASP A 51 14.11 -18.73 6.22
CA ASP A 51 12.75 -19.29 6.15
C ASP A 51 11.68 -18.27 6.55
N LYS A 52 11.95 -17.46 7.58
CA LYS A 52 11.05 -16.37 8.00
C LYS A 52 10.95 -15.26 6.96
N SER A 53 12.05 -14.93 6.28
CA SER A 53 12.05 -13.92 5.22
C SER A 53 11.26 -14.38 3.99
N VAL A 54 11.35 -15.66 3.61
CA VAL A 54 10.61 -16.24 2.48
C VAL A 54 9.11 -16.27 2.78
N ASP A 55 8.72 -16.68 3.99
CA ASP A 55 7.31 -16.69 4.40
C ASP A 55 6.71 -15.26 4.40
N LEU A 56 7.47 -14.27 4.88
CA LEU A 56 7.05 -12.88 4.83
C LEU A 56 6.90 -12.37 3.39
N GLU A 57 7.86 -12.66 2.51
CA GLU A 57 7.81 -12.24 1.10
C GLU A 57 6.57 -12.79 0.39
N GLN A 58 6.24 -14.07 0.62
CA GLN A 58 5.06 -14.70 0.07
C GLN A 58 3.76 -14.04 0.58
N GLN A 59 3.69 -13.74 1.88
CA GLN A 59 2.53 -13.06 2.47
C GLN A 59 2.36 -11.63 1.93
N PHE A 60 3.46 -10.88 1.75
CA PHE A 60 3.42 -9.55 1.13
C PHE A 60 2.96 -9.61 -0.32
N LEU A 61 3.53 -10.51 -1.14
CA LEU A 61 3.16 -10.63 -2.55
C LEU A 61 1.68 -10.98 -2.75
N ASN A 62 1.13 -11.87 -1.92
CA ASN A 62 -0.30 -12.21 -1.96
C ASN A 62 -1.19 -11.01 -1.60
N ASN A 63 -0.82 -10.25 -0.55
CA ASN A 63 -1.58 -9.06 -0.14
C ASN A 63 -1.53 -7.94 -1.20
N PHE A 64 -0.39 -7.77 -1.87
CA PHE A 64 -0.24 -6.79 -2.96
C PHE A 64 -1.10 -7.15 -4.18
N ALA A 65 -1.13 -8.42 -4.59
CA ALA A 65 -1.96 -8.87 -5.70
C ALA A 65 -3.46 -8.64 -5.41
N GLU A 66 -3.92 -9.00 -4.21
CA GLU A 66 -5.29 -8.78 -3.77
C GLU A 66 -5.65 -7.29 -3.76
N ARG A 67 -4.81 -6.44 -3.17
CA ARG A 67 -5.03 -4.98 -3.18
C ARG A 67 -5.02 -4.39 -4.58
N GLN A 68 -4.18 -4.88 -5.48
CA GLN A 68 -4.15 -4.38 -6.85
C GLN A 68 -5.45 -4.73 -7.59
N THR A 69 -6.03 -5.91 -7.34
CA THR A 69 -7.35 -6.26 -7.88
C THR A 69 -8.48 -5.42 -7.29
N GLU A 70 -8.43 -5.12 -5.99
CA GLU A 70 -9.42 -4.27 -5.32
C GLU A 70 -9.34 -2.82 -5.83
N LEU A 71 -8.13 -2.27 -6.01
CA LEU A 71 -7.93 -0.93 -6.56
C LEU A 71 -8.46 -0.80 -7.99
N LEU A 72 -8.19 -1.79 -8.85
CA LEU A 72 -8.75 -1.82 -10.21
C LEU A 72 -10.28 -1.87 -10.17
N HIS A 73 -10.86 -2.64 -9.25
CA HIS A 73 -12.31 -2.70 -9.10
C HIS A 73 -12.89 -1.34 -8.66
N LEU A 74 -12.28 -0.69 -7.66
CA LEU A 74 -12.68 0.65 -7.21
C LEU A 74 -12.55 1.70 -8.33
N GLU A 75 -11.50 1.63 -9.14
CA GLU A 75 -11.32 2.52 -10.29
C GLU A 75 -12.45 2.34 -11.31
N THR A 76 -12.84 1.10 -11.63
CA THR A 76 -13.97 0.85 -12.54
C THR A 76 -15.29 1.40 -12.00
N GLN A 77 -15.54 1.26 -10.70
CA GLN A 77 -16.74 1.83 -10.08
C GLN A 77 -16.73 3.36 -10.11
N LEU A 78 -15.58 3.99 -9.83
CA LEU A 78 -15.42 5.45 -9.90
C LEU A 78 -15.67 5.96 -11.32
N ALA A 79 -15.09 5.31 -12.33
CA ALA A 79 -15.30 5.68 -13.74
C ALA A 79 -16.77 5.54 -14.16
N GLU A 80 -17.46 4.50 -13.68
CA GLU A 80 -18.89 4.34 -13.95
C GLU A 80 -19.72 5.44 -13.29
N ARG A 81 -19.42 5.80 -12.03
CA ARG A 81 -20.11 6.88 -11.32
C ARG A 81 -19.84 8.24 -11.94
N GLU A 82 -18.61 8.51 -12.37
CA GLU A 82 -18.27 9.72 -13.12
C GLU A 82 -19.12 9.82 -14.39
N LYS A 83 -19.22 8.73 -15.16
CA LYS A 83 -20.02 8.68 -16.38
C LYS A 83 -21.52 8.91 -16.10
N GLN A 84 -22.05 8.30 -15.05
CA GLN A 84 -23.44 8.49 -14.63
C GLN A 84 -23.72 9.94 -14.24
N LEU A 85 -22.84 10.54 -13.42
CA LEU A 85 -22.96 11.94 -13.01
C LEU A 85 -22.89 12.88 -14.20
N ARG A 86 -21.97 12.64 -15.13
CA ARG A 86 -21.83 13.44 -16.35
C ARG A 86 -23.07 13.35 -17.24
N ASN A 87 -23.67 12.17 -17.37
CA ASN A 87 -24.94 11.99 -18.09
C ASN A 87 -26.09 12.75 -17.40
N LEU A 88 -26.18 12.69 -16.06
CA LEU A 88 -27.19 13.42 -15.30
C LEU A 88 -27.00 14.93 -15.43
N LEU A 89 -25.76 15.41 -15.43
CA LEU A 89 -25.42 16.82 -15.63
C LEU A 89 -25.84 17.29 -17.03
N GLN A 90 -25.57 16.49 -18.06
CA GLN A 90 -26.00 16.78 -19.42
C GLN A 90 -27.54 16.79 -19.56
N GLN A 91 -28.24 15.90 -18.87
CA GLN A 91 -29.71 15.92 -18.81
C GLN A 91 -30.24 17.16 -18.09
N ALA A 92 -29.62 17.54 -16.96
CA ALA A 92 -29.99 18.74 -16.22
C ALA A 92 -29.72 20.02 -17.03
N GLU A 93 -28.63 20.07 -17.78
CA GLU A 93 -28.29 21.20 -18.67
C GLU A 93 -29.28 21.29 -19.85
N GLY A 94 -29.67 20.16 -20.44
CA GLY A 94 -30.72 20.11 -21.45
C GLY A 94 -32.10 20.53 -20.92
N LEU A 95 -32.41 20.24 -19.65
CA LEU A 95 -33.62 20.72 -18.99
C LEU A 95 -33.53 22.22 -18.62
N ALA A 96 -32.36 22.69 -18.20
CA ALA A 96 -32.12 24.09 -17.87
C ALA A 96 -32.17 25.00 -19.11
N GLN A 97 -31.74 24.48 -20.27
CA GLN A 97 -31.87 25.14 -21.58
C GLN A 97 -33.25 24.96 -22.23
N SER A 98 -34.18 24.25 -21.58
CA SER A 98 -35.54 24.09 -22.10
C SER A 98 -36.28 25.44 -22.13
N PRO A 99 -36.88 25.83 -23.27
CA PRO A 99 -37.62 27.09 -23.41
C PRO A 99 -38.75 27.26 -22.38
N GLN A 100 -39.32 26.15 -21.91
CA GLN A 100 -40.41 26.17 -20.91
C GLN A 100 -39.89 26.52 -19.51
N PHE A 101 -38.69 26.07 -19.14
CA PHE A 101 -38.09 26.38 -17.85
C PHE A 101 -37.64 27.84 -17.79
N LEU A 102 -37.05 28.34 -18.88
CA LEU A 102 -36.70 29.76 -19.03
C LEU A 102 -37.94 30.66 -18.89
N ARG A 103 -39.05 30.27 -19.55
CA ARG A 103 -40.35 30.95 -19.44
C ARG A 103 -40.89 30.93 -18.01
N GLN A 104 -40.76 29.82 -17.30
CA GLN A 104 -41.21 29.70 -15.91
C GLN A 104 -40.35 30.52 -14.93
N ILE A 105 -39.04 30.63 -15.16
CA ILE A 105 -38.14 31.51 -14.40
C ILE A 105 -38.54 32.97 -14.60
N ILE A 106 -38.81 33.39 -15.84
CA ILE A 106 -39.23 34.75 -16.18
C ILE A 106 -40.57 35.09 -15.52
N LEU A 107 -41.58 34.23 -15.67
CA LEU A 107 -42.92 34.44 -15.10
C LEU A 107 -42.88 34.45 -13.57
N SER A 108 -42.13 33.56 -12.94
CA SER A 108 -42.01 33.51 -11.47
C SER A 108 -41.17 34.65 -10.89
N GLY A 109 -40.15 35.11 -11.62
CA GLY A 109 -39.33 36.27 -11.26
C GLY A 109 -40.12 37.57 -11.32
N HIS A 110 -40.94 37.75 -12.37
CA HIS A 110 -41.86 38.88 -12.49
C HIS A 110 -42.91 38.89 -11.37
N ARG A 111 -43.51 37.73 -11.07
CA ARG A 111 -44.48 37.58 -9.96
C ARG A 111 -43.87 37.87 -8.58
N LYS A 112 -42.56 37.69 -8.42
CA LYS A 112 -41.80 38.03 -7.20
C LYS A 112 -41.30 39.48 -7.17
N GLY A 113 -41.64 40.30 -8.18
CA GLY A 113 -41.29 41.72 -8.24
C GLY A 113 -39.87 42.03 -8.73
N ARG A 114 -39.18 41.09 -9.40
CA ARG A 114 -37.87 41.38 -10.01
C ARG A 114 -38.03 42.25 -11.26
N SER A 115 -37.14 43.22 -11.43
CA SER A 115 -37.14 44.09 -12.59
C SER A 115 -36.74 43.33 -13.87
N ILE A 116 -37.30 43.75 -15.01
CA ILE A 116 -37.09 43.15 -16.34
C ILE A 116 -35.59 43.13 -16.69
N LYS A 117 -34.84 44.18 -16.30
CA LYS A 117 -33.37 44.25 -16.48
C LYS A 117 -32.61 43.19 -15.69
N ALA A 118 -33.05 42.86 -14.47
CA ALA A 118 -32.41 41.83 -13.65
C ALA A 118 -32.72 40.42 -14.19
N LEU A 119 -33.90 40.22 -14.77
CA LEU A 119 -34.27 38.97 -15.43
C LEU A 119 -33.46 38.76 -16.73
N ALA A 120 -33.29 39.81 -17.55
CA ALA A 120 -32.44 39.83 -18.74
C ALA A 120 -30.99 39.41 -18.43
N GLN A 121 -30.41 39.98 -17.38
CA GLN A 121 -29.04 39.69 -16.98
C GLN A 121 -28.85 38.24 -16.48
N SER A 122 -29.87 37.64 -15.86
CA SER A 122 -29.81 36.28 -15.32
C SER A 122 -30.13 35.16 -16.32
N THR A 123 -30.85 35.49 -17.40
CA THR A 123 -31.30 34.52 -18.41
C THR A 123 -30.60 34.67 -19.76
N GLY A 124 -29.82 35.75 -19.95
CA GLY A 124 -29.08 36.01 -21.20
C GLY A 124 -29.94 36.52 -22.36
N LEU A 125 -31.21 36.84 -22.11
CA LEU A 125 -32.15 37.38 -23.11
C LEU A 125 -32.20 38.91 -23.10
N SER A 126 -32.59 39.51 -24.22
CA SER A 126 -32.82 40.96 -24.31
C SER A 126 -34.04 41.39 -23.49
N THR A 127 -34.08 42.66 -23.08
CA THR A 127 -35.20 43.21 -22.30
C THR A 127 -36.53 43.18 -23.07
N GLU A 128 -36.48 43.31 -24.39
CA GLU A 128 -37.64 43.28 -25.30
C GLU A 128 -38.22 41.86 -25.43
N GLU A 129 -37.37 40.83 -25.50
CA GLU A 129 -37.81 39.43 -25.56
C GLU A 129 -38.52 38.99 -24.27
N ILE A 130 -38.07 39.50 -23.13
CA ILE A 130 -38.69 39.19 -21.82
C ILE A 130 -40.07 39.83 -21.70
N GLU A 131 -40.24 41.06 -22.19
CA GLU A 131 -41.51 41.77 -22.20
C GLU A 131 -42.55 41.04 -23.08
N LEU A 132 -42.13 40.60 -24.27
CA LEU A 132 -42.97 39.80 -25.18
C LEU A 132 -43.44 38.47 -24.55
N ILE A 133 -42.56 37.79 -23.81
CA ILE A 133 -42.89 36.52 -23.13
C ILE A 133 -43.86 36.74 -21.96
N LEU A 134 -43.74 37.85 -21.24
CA LEU A 134 -44.66 38.24 -20.16
C LEU A 134 -46.04 38.59 -20.72
N GLU A 135 -46.09 39.29 -21.85
CA GLU A 135 -47.33 39.67 -22.54
C GLU A 135 -48.08 38.44 -23.09
N GLN A 136 -47.35 37.47 -23.65
CA GLN A 136 -47.91 36.18 -24.07
C GLN A 136 -48.30 35.26 -22.90
N GLY A 137 -47.68 35.41 -21.74
CA GLY A 137 -47.99 34.63 -20.53
C GLY A 137 -49.19 35.16 -19.72
N GLY A 138 -49.60 36.41 -19.96
CA GLY A 138 -50.78 37.04 -19.35
C GLY A 138 -52.08 36.87 -20.14
N SER A 139 -52.05 36.20 -21.29
CA SER A 139 -53.20 36.01 -22.20
C SER A 139 -53.79 34.59 -22.15
N SER A 140 -53.84 33.97 -20.96
CA SER A 140 -54.60 32.73 -20.70
C SER A 140 -55.56 32.93 -19.54
#